data_AF-G4RDV8-F1
#
_entry.id   AF-G4RDV8-F1
#
_cell.length_a   1.000
_cell.length_b   1.000
_cell.length_c   1.000
_cell.angle_alpha   90.00
_cell.angle_beta   90.00
_cell.angle_gamma   90.00
#
_symmetry.space_group_name_H-M   'P 1'
#
loop_
_entity.id
_entity.type
_entity.pdbx_description
1 polymer ?
#
loop_
_entity_poly.entity_id
_entity_poly.type
_entity_poly.pdbx_seq_one_letter_code
_entity_poly.pdbx_strand_id
1 'polypeptide(L)'
;MEDELSAEIATLEKVKDAVERLHREGRKATANAVISAIGGGSKPTVLKHLQTLRKPAEAADDQMPSSVLDLAKPVIAEIFAQGIKAEELRQRESQERFHRVMGDLEAQIEEIAEAGEVLETANGRLTQKLEERTSNLATARRTIAEQQTHIERLQSDLTRLQSDLAQRNAAATEQITGLLDDLGTKIAGIAGRLESAPPVQADDKVKKENKEQEG
;
A
#
# COMPACT_ATOMS: atom_id res chain seq x y z
N MET A 1 93.88 -27.03 -7.93
CA MET A 1 94.15 -25.68 -7.39
C MET A 1 92.88 -24.84 -7.50
N GLU A 2 91.81 -25.20 -6.78
CA GLU A 2 90.57 -24.38 -6.72
C GLU A 2 90.02 -24.20 -5.29
N ASP A 3 90.60 -24.85 -4.27
CA ASP A 3 90.04 -24.84 -2.90
C ASP A 3 90.53 -23.69 -2.00
N GLU A 4 91.55 -22.92 -2.39
CA GLU A 4 92.11 -21.86 -1.51
C GLU A 4 91.41 -20.49 -1.66
N LEU A 5 90.70 -20.21 -2.77
CA LEU A 5 90.00 -18.93 -2.98
C LEU A 5 88.58 -18.88 -2.36
N SER A 6 88.01 -20.03 -1.95
CA SER A 6 86.65 -20.10 -1.40
C SER A 6 86.55 -19.79 0.10
N ALA A 7 87.67 -19.74 0.82
CA ALA A 7 87.68 -19.52 2.27
C ALA A 7 87.58 -18.04 2.67
N GLU A 8 88.06 -17.11 1.83
CA GLU A 8 88.14 -15.68 2.17
C GLU A 8 86.79 -14.93 2.09
N ILE A 9 85.82 -15.48 1.36
CA ILE A 9 84.53 -14.81 1.11
C ILE A 9 83.53 -15.07 2.24
N ALA A 10 83.56 -16.24 2.89
CA ALA A 10 82.57 -16.68 3.88
C ALA A 10 83.03 -16.50 5.34
N THR A 11 83.38 -15.27 5.73
CA THR A 11 83.71 -14.95 7.14
C THR A 11 82.45 -14.93 8.03
N LEU A 12 82.61 -15.17 9.33
CA LEU A 12 81.50 -15.20 10.30
C LEU A 12 80.68 -13.90 10.29
N GLU A 13 81.34 -12.74 10.16
CA GLU A 13 80.71 -11.42 10.16
C GLU A 13 79.85 -11.22 8.90
N LYS A 14 80.38 -11.52 7.72
CA LYS A 14 79.62 -11.47 6.46
C LYS A 14 78.43 -12.43 6.45
N VAL A 15 78.60 -13.62 7.03
CA VAL A 15 77.51 -14.59 7.20
C VAL A 15 76.44 -14.05 8.15
N LYS A 16 76.82 -13.38 9.24
CA LYS A 16 75.88 -12.75 10.17
C LYS A 16 75.06 -11.64 9.50
N ASP A 17 75.71 -10.73 8.79
CA ASP A 17 75.04 -9.63 8.09
C ASP A 17 74.07 -10.13 7.00
N ALA A 18 74.45 -11.20 6.31
CA ALA A 18 73.59 -11.85 5.31
C ALA A 18 72.37 -12.52 5.95
N VAL A 19 72.52 -13.18 7.10
CA VAL A 19 71.41 -13.76 7.86
C VAL A 19 70.43 -12.70 8.33
N GLU A 20 70.91 -11.60 8.90
CA GLU A 20 70.07 -10.49 9.37
C GLU A 20 69.30 -9.82 8.23
N ARG A 21 69.92 -9.69 7.06
CA ARG A 21 69.27 -9.17 5.86
C ARG A 21 68.16 -10.10 5.35
N LEU A 22 68.45 -11.40 5.25
CA LEU A 22 67.45 -12.41 4.86
C LEU A 22 66.27 -12.44 5.84
N HIS A 23 66.52 -12.29 7.14
CA HIS A 23 65.46 -12.23 8.14
C HIS A 23 64.62 -10.96 8.06
N ARG A 24 65.22 -9.79 7.79
CA ARG A 24 64.48 -8.54 7.51
C ARG A 24 63.59 -8.67 6.28
N GLU A 25 64.03 -9.43 5.29
CA GLU A 25 63.25 -9.75 4.08
C GLU A 25 62.22 -10.89 4.29
N GLY A 26 62.09 -11.42 5.52
CA GLY A 26 61.17 -12.52 5.83
C GLY A 26 61.57 -13.89 5.26
N ARG A 27 62.80 -14.04 4.77
CA ARG A 27 63.32 -15.25 4.14
C ARG A 27 64.11 -16.10 5.12
N LYS A 28 64.05 -17.43 4.97
CA LYS A 28 64.82 -18.37 5.81
C LYS A 28 66.32 -18.31 5.44
N ALA A 29 67.17 -18.08 6.43
CA ALA A 29 68.62 -18.06 6.29
C ALA A 29 69.22 -19.47 6.14
N THR A 30 69.01 -20.09 4.98
CA THR A 30 69.64 -21.37 4.62
C THR A 30 71.06 -21.16 4.08
N ALA A 31 71.94 -22.15 4.18
CA ALA A 31 73.33 -22.03 3.71
C ALA A 31 73.43 -21.57 2.25
N ASN A 32 72.59 -22.09 1.35
CA ASN A 32 72.58 -21.68 -0.04
C ASN A 32 72.11 -20.22 -0.20
N ALA A 33 71.09 -19.79 0.56
CA ALA A 33 70.61 -18.41 0.51
C ALA A 33 71.66 -17.41 1.03
N VAL A 34 72.41 -17.80 2.07
CA VAL A 34 73.52 -17.00 2.58
C VAL A 34 74.67 -16.92 1.58
N ILE A 35 75.06 -18.04 0.94
CA ILE A 35 76.10 -18.06 -0.11
C ILE A 35 75.72 -17.13 -1.28
N SER A 36 74.46 -17.17 -1.72
CA SER A 36 73.95 -16.27 -2.75
C SER A 36 73.98 -14.80 -2.32
N ALA A 37 73.72 -14.51 -1.04
CA ALA A 37 73.70 -13.14 -0.51
C ALA A 37 75.11 -12.54 -0.31
N ILE A 38 76.11 -13.36 0.01
CA ILE A 38 77.51 -12.93 0.18
C ILE A 38 78.34 -13.01 -1.12
N GLY A 39 77.82 -13.68 -2.15
CA GLY A 39 78.44 -13.76 -3.48
C GLY A 39 79.50 -14.85 -3.64
N GLY A 40 79.60 -15.82 -2.72
CA GLY A 40 80.56 -16.93 -2.82
C GLY A 40 80.86 -17.63 -1.49
N GLY A 41 81.68 -18.68 -1.53
CA GLY A 41 82.12 -19.44 -0.35
C GLY A 41 81.60 -20.88 -0.29
N SER A 42 82.36 -21.75 0.38
CA SER A 42 82.02 -23.17 0.45
C SER A 42 80.87 -23.43 1.45
N LYS A 43 79.92 -24.28 1.03
CA LYS A 43 78.74 -24.66 1.84
C LYS A 43 79.07 -25.20 3.24
N PRO A 44 80.14 -26.00 3.44
CA PRO A 44 80.52 -26.47 4.78
C PRO A 44 80.92 -25.33 5.72
N THR A 45 81.66 -24.33 5.20
CA THR A 45 82.12 -23.18 5.98
C THR A 45 80.96 -22.28 6.39
N VAL A 46 80.04 -22.00 5.47
CA VAL A 46 78.82 -21.23 5.78
C VAL A 46 77.92 -21.98 6.76
N LEU A 47 77.76 -23.30 6.62
CA LEU A 47 77.02 -24.11 7.58
C LEU A 47 77.64 -24.07 8.98
N LYS A 48 78.97 -24.13 9.09
CA LYS A 48 79.68 -24.01 10.36
C LYS A 48 79.41 -22.66 11.03
N HIS A 49 79.48 -21.56 10.27
CA HIS A 49 79.16 -20.23 10.79
C HIS A 49 77.69 -20.06 11.16
N LEU A 50 76.75 -20.60 10.35
CA LEU A 50 75.33 -20.62 10.68
C LEU A 50 75.04 -21.42 11.95
N GLN A 51 75.73 -22.55 12.17
CA GLN A 51 75.62 -23.32 13.40
C GLN A 51 76.13 -22.53 14.61
N THR A 52 77.22 -21.78 14.47
CA THR A 52 77.73 -20.89 15.53
C THR A 52 76.74 -19.78 15.86
N LEU A 53 76.10 -19.16 14.86
CA LEU A 53 75.07 -18.13 15.06
C LEU A 53 73.74 -18.69 15.59
N ARG A 54 73.46 -19.97 15.33
CA ARG A 54 72.27 -20.67 15.80
C ARG A 54 72.44 -21.27 17.19
N LYS A 55 73.68 -21.42 17.68
CA LYS A 55 73.87 -21.67 19.12
C LYS A 55 73.18 -20.51 19.84
N PRO A 56 72.13 -20.79 20.64
CA PRO A 56 71.57 -19.75 21.47
C PRO A 56 72.73 -19.22 22.31
N ALA A 57 72.92 -17.91 22.34
CA ALA A 57 73.71 -17.30 23.40
C ALA A 57 73.22 -17.96 24.70
N GLU A 58 74.14 -18.55 25.48
CA GLU A 58 73.80 -19.03 26.82
C GLU A 58 72.91 -17.99 27.45
N ALA A 59 71.70 -18.40 27.81
CA ALA A 59 70.68 -17.52 28.30
C ALA A 59 71.31 -16.68 29.41
N ALA A 60 71.57 -15.40 29.13
CA ALA A 60 71.58 -14.42 30.19
C ALA A 60 70.23 -14.64 30.86
N ASP A 61 70.29 -15.11 32.09
CA ASP A 61 69.13 -15.43 32.90
C ASP A 61 68.40 -14.10 33.13
N ASP A 62 67.59 -13.69 32.17
CA ASP A 62 66.72 -12.51 32.20
C ASP A 62 65.52 -12.77 33.14
N GLN A 63 65.73 -13.62 34.15
CA GLN A 63 64.87 -13.73 35.30
C GLN A 63 65.07 -12.47 36.12
N MET A 64 64.04 -11.62 36.11
CA MET A 64 63.98 -10.48 37.02
C MET A 64 64.32 -10.96 38.43
N PRO A 65 65.19 -10.23 39.16
CA PRO A 65 65.51 -10.55 40.53
C PRO A 65 64.22 -10.69 41.35
N SER A 66 64.14 -11.70 42.22
CA SER A 66 62.96 -11.94 43.06
C SER A 66 62.55 -10.71 43.87
N SER A 67 63.50 -9.86 44.25
CA SER A 67 63.27 -8.58 44.93
C SER A 67 62.46 -7.57 44.09
N VAL A 68 62.63 -7.57 42.76
CA VAL A 68 61.85 -6.72 41.84
C VAL A 68 60.42 -7.26 41.72
N LEU A 69 60.26 -8.59 41.69
CA LEU A 69 58.94 -9.23 41.72
C LEU A 69 58.21 -8.97 43.04
N ASP A 70 58.92 -9.07 44.17
CA ASP A 70 58.35 -8.82 45.50
C ASP A 70 57.93 -7.35 45.68
N LEU A 71 58.67 -6.41 45.10
CA LEU A 71 58.31 -5.00 45.06
C LEU A 71 57.10 -4.72 44.15
N ALA A 72 56.97 -5.45 43.03
CA ALA A 72 55.89 -5.26 42.05
C ALA A 72 54.57 -5.96 42.41
N LYS A 73 54.61 -7.04 43.19
CA LYS A 73 53.41 -7.79 43.66
C LYS A 73 52.27 -6.92 44.18
N PRO A 74 52.47 -5.96 45.11
CA PRO A 74 51.37 -5.13 45.62
C PRO A 74 50.76 -4.24 44.52
N VAL A 75 51.58 -3.69 43.62
CA VAL A 75 51.11 -2.85 42.51
C VAL A 75 50.29 -3.67 41.52
N ILE A 76 50.74 -4.87 41.17
CA ILE A 76 50.01 -5.78 40.28
C ILE A 76 48.67 -6.18 40.91
N ALA A 77 48.66 -6.53 42.20
CA ALA A 77 47.43 -6.87 42.92
C ALA A 77 46.42 -5.70 42.94
N GLU A 78 46.91 -4.48 43.13
CA GLU A 78 46.09 -3.27 43.07
C GLU A 78 45.53 -3.02 41.66
N ILE A 79 46.34 -3.16 40.61
CA ILE A 79 45.88 -3.03 39.22
C ILE A 79 44.77 -4.05 38.91
N PHE A 80 44.94 -5.30 39.32
CA PHE A 80 43.89 -6.32 39.15
C PHE A 80 42.62 -5.97 39.93
N ALA A 81 42.74 -5.53 41.19
CA ALA A 81 41.59 -5.14 41.99
C ALA A 81 40.85 -3.93 41.41
N GLN A 82 41.59 -2.94 40.91
CA GLN A 82 41.02 -1.77 40.22
C GLN A 82 40.39 -2.17 38.87
N GLY A 83 41.02 -3.08 38.13
CA GLY A 83 40.50 -3.62 36.87
C GLY A 83 39.18 -4.36 37.06
N ILE A 84 39.06 -5.23 38.07
CA ILE A 84 37.82 -5.94 38.41
C ILE A 84 36.71 -4.92 38.72
N LYS A 85 36.99 -3.92 39.56
CA LYS A 85 36.01 -2.87 39.91
C LYS A 85 35.58 -2.06 38.68
N ALA A 86 36.52 -1.72 37.80
CA ALA A 86 36.22 -0.97 36.57
C ALA A 86 35.36 -1.80 35.60
N GLU A 87 35.65 -3.10 35.49
CA GLU A 87 34.87 -4.00 34.64
C GLU A 87 33.46 -4.24 35.17
N GLU A 88 33.31 -4.44 36.49
CA GLU A 88 32.00 -4.52 37.13
C GLU A 88 31.17 -3.25 36.92
N LEU A 89 31.77 -2.07 37.02
CA LEU A 89 31.09 -0.80 36.77
C LEU A 89 30.63 -0.71 35.31
N ARG A 90 31.52 -1.01 34.35
CA ARG A 90 31.17 -1.02 32.92
C ARG A 90 30.05 -2.01 32.62
N GLN A 91 30.06 -3.18 33.27
CA GLN A 91 29.04 -4.19 33.09
C GLN A 91 27.70 -3.75 33.69
N ARG A 92 27.70 -3.14 34.89
CA ARG A 92 26.49 -2.54 35.48
C ARG A 92 25.91 -1.45 34.59
N GLU A 93 26.72 -0.50 34.13
CA GLU A 93 26.24 0.56 33.22
C GLU A 93 25.68 -0.02 31.92
N SER A 94 26.30 -1.07 31.37
CA SER A 94 25.81 -1.76 30.18
C SER A 94 24.45 -2.41 30.44
N GLN A 95 24.29 -3.10 31.57
CA GLN A 95 23.02 -3.69 31.98
C GLN A 95 21.93 -2.63 32.19
N GLU A 96 22.25 -1.52 32.83
CA GLU A 96 21.31 -0.41 33.02
C GLU A 96 20.89 0.22 31.69
N ARG A 97 21.83 0.42 30.75
CA ARG A 97 21.50 0.89 29.40
C ARG A 97 20.61 -0.12 28.67
N PHE A 98 20.92 -1.40 28.78
CA PHE A 98 20.11 -2.46 28.18
C PHE A 98 18.69 -2.47 28.74
N HIS A 99 18.52 -2.42 30.07
CA HIS A 99 17.19 -2.37 30.70
C HIS A 99 16.40 -1.13 30.30
N ARG A 100 17.05 0.04 30.19
CA ARG A 100 16.39 1.25 29.67
C ARG A 100 15.90 1.07 28.24
N VAL A 101 16.76 0.59 27.34
CA VAL A 101 16.37 0.35 25.94
C VAL A 101 15.26 -0.69 25.84
N MET A 102 15.31 -1.75 26.64
CA MET A 102 14.24 -2.75 26.68
C MET A 102 12.92 -2.14 27.15
N GLY A 103 12.94 -1.30 28.20
CA GLY A 103 11.74 -0.60 28.65
C GLY A 103 11.17 0.36 27.60
N ASP A 104 12.04 1.11 26.90
CA ASP A 104 11.62 2.00 25.81
C ASP A 104 11.01 1.22 24.63
N LEU A 105 11.56 0.04 24.31
CA LEU A 105 11.01 -0.85 23.28
C LEU A 105 9.68 -1.47 23.70
N GLU A 106 9.54 -1.90 24.96
CA GLU A 106 8.28 -2.41 25.51
C GLU A 106 7.18 -1.35 25.44
N ALA A 107 7.48 -0.11 25.84
CA ALA A 107 6.54 1.01 25.73
C ALA A 107 6.14 1.31 24.28
N GLN A 108 7.08 1.26 23.33
CA GLN A 108 6.77 1.43 21.91
C GLN A 108 5.91 0.30 21.35
N ILE A 109 6.16 -0.95 21.77
CA ILE A 109 5.36 -2.10 21.36
C ILE A 109 3.92 -1.95 21.87
N GLU A 110 3.75 -1.50 23.11
CA GLU A 110 2.44 -1.24 23.71
C GLU A 110 1.70 -0.12 22.96
N GLU A 111 2.36 1.01 22.68
CA GLU A 111 1.77 2.12 21.90
C GLU A 111 1.34 1.67 20.48
N ILE A 112 2.19 0.88 19.80
CA ILE A 112 1.86 0.33 18.48
C ILE A 112 0.67 -0.65 18.56
N ALA A 113 0.60 -1.46 19.61
CA ALA A 113 -0.52 -2.38 19.81
C ALA A 113 -1.84 -1.63 20.02
N GLU A 114 -1.84 -0.59 20.86
CA GLU A 114 -3.02 0.27 21.08
C GLU A 114 -3.45 0.98 19.79
N ALA A 115 -2.49 1.54 19.05
CA ALA A 115 -2.78 2.16 17.75
C ALA A 115 -3.36 1.15 16.75
N GLY A 116 -2.87 -0.09 16.78
CA GLY A 116 -3.40 -1.22 16.00
C GLY A 116 -4.87 -1.51 16.31
N GLU A 117 -5.23 -1.60 17.60
CA GLU A 117 -6.60 -1.84 18.04
C GLU A 117 -7.55 -0.70 17.61
N VAL A 118 -7.12 0.56 17.74
CA VAL A 118 -7.89 1.72 17.27
C VAL A 118 -8.12 1.65 15.76
N LEU A 119 -7.11 1.27 14.97
CA LEU A 119 -7.25 1.12 13.53
C LEU A 119 -8.15 -0.06 13.15
N GLU A 120 -8.07 -1.18 13.85
CA GLU A 120 -8.92 -2.35 13.62
C GLU A 120 -10.39 -2.03 13.91
N THR A 121 -10.67 -1.39 15.04
CA THR A 121 -12.03 -0.94 15.37
C THR A 121 -12.57 0.08 14.37
N ALA A 122 -11.75 1.03 13.93
CA ALA A 122 -12.13 2.00 12.89
C ALA A 122 -12.45 1.31 11.55
N ASN A 123 -11.62 0.35 11.12
CA ASN A 123 -11.86 -0.45 9.93
C ASN A 123 -13.16 -1.25 10.03
N GLY A 124 -13.42 -1.90 11.17
CA GLY A 124 -14.68 -2.62 11.40
C GLY A 124 -15.91 -1.72 11.23
N ARG A 125 -15.87 -0.49 11.79
CA ARG A 125 -16.96 0.50 11.63
C ARG A 125 -17.14 0.97 10.20
N LEU A 126 -16.05 1.14 9.45
CA LEU A 126 -16.11 1.54 8.04
C LEU A 126 -16.70 0.43 7.17
N THR A 127 -16.31 -0.82 7.40
CA THR A 127 -16.88 -1.99 6.72
C THR A 127 -18.39 -2.08 6.97
N GLN A 128 -18.83 -1.95 8.22
CA GLN A 128 -20.26 -1.97 8.56
C GLN A 128 -21.04 -0.85 7.85
N LYS A 129 -20.48 0.38 7.82
CA LYS A 129 -21.11 1.50 7.10
C LYS A 129 -21.19 1.25 5.59
N LEU A 130 -20.17 0.63 4.99
CA LEU A 130 -20.17 0.29 3.57
C LEU A 130 -21.22 -0.77 3.24
N GLU A 131 -21.37 -1.79 4.09
CA GLU A 131 -22.41 -2.81 3.94
C GLU A 131 -23.81 -2.21 4.05
N GLU A 132 -24.04 -1.36 5.06
CA GLU A 132 -25.31 -0.64 5.24
C GLU A 132 -25.64 0.23 4.03
N ARG A 133 -24.66 1.01 3.54
CA ARG A 133 -24.84 1.87 2.36
C ARG A 133 -25.12 1.06 1.11
N THR A 134 -24.42 -0.06 0.91
CA THR A 134 -24.64 -0.97 -0.22
C THR A 134 -26.05 -1.55 -0.19
N SER A 135 -26.52 -1.98 0.99
CA SER A 135 -27.88 -2.48 1.19
C SER A 135 -28.93 -1.40 0.89
N ASN A 136 -28.76 -0.20 1.43
CA ASN A 136 -29.65 0.94 1.20
C ASN A 136 -29.68 1.37 -0.27
N LEU A 137 -28.55 1.27 -0.97
CA LEU A 137 -28.49 1.54 -2.40
C LEU A 137 -29.21 0.47 -3.22
N ALA A 138 -29.11 -0.80 -2.82
CA ALA A 138 -29.84 -1.89 -3.47
C ALA A 138 -31.36 -1.75 -3.28
N THR A 139 -31.84 -1.37 -2.09
CA THR A 139 -33.26 -1.10 -1.85
C THR A 139 -33.75 0.09 -2.65
N ALA A 140 -33.01 1.21 -2.64
CA ALA A 140 -33.35 2.39 -3.44
C ALA A 140 -33.43 2.09 -4.94
N ARG A 141 -32.50 1.28 -5.48
CA ARG A 141 -32.54 0.84 -6.88
C ARG A 141 -33.79 0.04 -7.21
N ARG A 142 -34.23 -0.87 -6.32
CA ARG A 142 -35.46 -1.63 -6.52
C ARG A 142 -36.68 -0.71 -6.54
N THR A 143 -36.78 0.22 -5.59
CA THR A 143 -37.88 1.18 -5.53
C THR A 143 -37.94 2.07 -6.77
N ILE A 144 -36.80 2.53 -7.28
CA ILE A 144 -36.75 3.31 -8.53
C ILE A 144 -37.26 2.48 -9.71
N ALA A 145 -36.85 1.21 -9.83
CA ALA A 145 -37.32 0.33 -10.90
C ALA A 145 -38.85 0.09 -10.80
N GLU A 146 -39.37 -0.15 -9.61
CA GLU A 146 -40.82 -0.29 -9.38
C GLU A 146 -41.58 0.98 -9.78
N GLN A 147 -41.08 2.16 -9.38
CA GLN A 147 -41.66 3.44 -9.75
C GLN A 147 -41.62 3.68 -11.26
N GLN A 148 -40.54 3.32 -11.95
CA GLN A 148 -40.45 3.39 -13.41
C GLN A 148 -41.53 2.55 -14.08
N THR A 149 -41.72 1.29 -13.66
CA THR A 149 -42.79 0.45 -14.21
C THR A 149 -44.19 1.02 -13.92
N HIS A 150 -44.38 1.67 -12.78
CA HIS A 150 -45.66 2.30 -12.45
C HIS A 150 -45.93 3.51 -13.34
N ILE A 151 -44.93 4.35 -13.57
CA ILE A 151 -45.02 5.50 -14.49
C ILE A 151 -45.34 5.04 -15.91
N GLU A 152 -44.67 4.00 -16.41
CA GLU A 152 -44.93 3.44 -17.75
C GLU A 152 -46.39 2.94 -17.89
N ARG A 153 -46.92 2.26 -16.86
CA ARG A 153 -48.33 1.84 -16.84
C ARG A 153 -49.27 3.05 -16.87
N LEU A 154 -49.04 4.06 -16.03
CA LEU A 154 -49.86 5.27 -16.00
C LEU A 154 -49.83 6.02 -17.33
N GLN A 155 -48.67 6.07 -18.00
CA GLN A 155 -48.55 6.65 -19.33
C GLN A 155 -49.38 5.86 -20.36
N SER A 156 -49.32 4.52 -20.33
CA SER A 156 -50.15 3.68 -21.20
C SER A 156 -51.64 3.89 -20.94
N ASP A 157 -52.09 3.91 -19.69
CA ASP A 157 -53.48 4.15 -19.33
C ASP A 157 -53.96 5.53 -19.78
N LEU A 158 -53.11 6.56 -19.63
CA LEU A 158 -53.42 7.91 -20.08
C LEU A 158 -53.59 7.98 -21.60
N THR A 159 -52.67 7.37 -22.37
CA THR A 159 -52.79 7.35 -23.83
C THR A 159 -54.05 6.61 -24.29
N ARG A 160 -54.40 5.50 -23.62
CA ARG A 160 -55.64 4.76 -23.89
C ARG A 160 -56.87 5.60 -23.60
N LEU A 161 -56.92 6.25 -22.43
CA LEU A 161 -58.03 7.12 -22.05
C LEU A 161 -58.20 8.29 -23.03
N GLN A 162 -57.10 8.89 -23.49
CA GLN A 162 -57.13 9.94 -24.50
C GLN A 162 -57.72 9.43 -25.83
N SER A 163 -57.31 8.25 -26.28
CA SER A 163 -57.87 7.61 -27.49
C SER A 163 -59.36 7.30 -27.34
N ASP A 164 -59.77 6.69 -26.22
CA ASP A 164 -61.17 6.35 -25.95
C ASP A 164 -62.05 7.61 -25.91
N LEU A 165 -61.54 8.69 -25.31
CA LEU A 165 -62.25 9.97 -25.23
C LEU A 165 -62.35 10.64 -26.61
N ALA A 166 -61.29 10.63 -27.41
CA ALA A 166 -61.32 11.12 -28.78
C ALA A 166 -62.33 10.34 -29.65
N GLN A 167 -62.36 9.01 -29.53
CA GLN A 167 -63.30 8.17 -30.26
C GLN A 167 -64.75 8.44 -29.84
N ARG A 168 -65.01 8.56 -28.52
CA ARG A 168 -66.35 8.89 -28.01
C ARG A 168 -66.81 10.28 -28.46
N ASN A 169 -65.92 11.26 -28.46
CA ASN A 169 -66.23 12.61 -28.95
C ASN A 169 -66.54 12.61 -30.45
N ALA A 170 -65.76 11.88 -31.25
CA ALA A 170 -66.02 11.74 -32.68
C ALA A 170 -67.39 11.09 -32.94
N ALA A 171 -67.68 9.97 -32.28
CA ALA A 171 -68.96 9.28 -32.40
C ALA A 171 -70.15 10.15 -31.94
N ALA A 172 -70.00 10.88 -30.83
CA ALA A 172 -71.02 11.81 -30.37
C ALA A 172 -71.25 12.96 -31.37
N THR A 173 -70.18 13.49 -31.97
CA THR A 173 -70.27 14.56 -32.97
C THR A 173 -70.98 14.06 -34.23
N GLU A 174 -70.66 12.85 -34.70
CA GLU A 174 -71.31 12.21 -35.84
C GLU A 174 -72.81 11.96 -35.58
N GLN A 175 -73.15 11.43 -34.41
CA GLN A 175 -74.55 11.22 -34.00
C GLN A 175 -75.32 12.55 -33.94
N ILE A 176 -74.76 13.58 -33.33
CA ILE A 176 -75.40 14.91 -33.23
C ILE A 176 -75.59 15.51 -34.63
N THR A 177 -74.58 15.42 -35.49
CA THR A 177 -74.65 15.94 -36.87
C THR A 177 -75.75 15.23 -37.66
N GLY A 178 -75.81 13.90 -37.58
CA GLY A 178 -76.86 13.12 -38.24
C GLY A 178 -78.27 13.45 -37.73
N LEU A 179 -78.44 13.67 -36.42
CA LEU A 179 -79.72 14.12 -35.85
C LEU A 179 -80.11 15.52 -36.32
N LEU A 180 -79.14 16.44 -36.45
CA LEU A 180 -79.36 17.78 -36.97
C LEU A 180 -79.76 17.75 -38.45
N ASP A 181 -79.13 16.91 -39.26
CA ASP A 181 -79.48 16.74 -40.68
C ASP A 181 -80.89 16.16 -40.85
N ASP A 182 -81.26 15.12 -40.08
CA ASP A 182 -82.62 14.56 -40.09
C ASP A 182 -83.65 15.61 -39.65
N LEU A 183 -83.35 16.39 -38.61
CA LEU A 183 -84.23 17.48 -38.17
C LEU A 183 -84.37 18.55 -39.27
N GLY A 184 -83.27 18.93 -39.92
CA GLY A 184 -83.27 19.89 -41.02
C GLY A 184 -84.13 19.44 -42.19
N THR A 185 -84.02 18.18 -42.60
CA THR A 185 -84.85 17.60 -43.68
C THR A 185 -86.33 17.55 -43.30
N LYS A 186 -86.67 17.19 -42.05
CA LYS A 186 -88.05 17.20 -41.55
C LYS A 186 -88.65 18.61 -41.55
N ILE A 187 -87.90 19.61 -41.09
CA ILE A 187 -88.34 21.02 -41.11
C ILE A 187 -88.59 21.49 -42.55
N ALA A 188 -87.67 21.21 -43.48
CA ALA A 188 -87.84 21.56 -44.89
C ALA A 188 -89.08 20.88 -45.50
N GLY A 189 -89.33 19.62 -45.15
CA GLY A 189 -90.54 18.89 -45.57
C GLY A 189 -91.84 19.51 -45.03
N ILE A 190 -91.86 19.95 -43.77
CA ILE A 190 -93.01 20.65 -43.18
C ILE A 190 -93.22 22.00 -43.87
N ALA A 191 -92.16 22.77 -44.09
CA ALA A 191 -92.23 24.06 -44.78
C ALA A 191 -92.80 23.90 -46.20
N GLY A 192 -92.32 22.91 -46.97
CA GLY A 192 -92.87 22.62 -48.30
C GLY A 192 -94.34 22.18 -48.28
N ARG A 193 -94.78 21.42 -47.27
CA ARG A 193 -96.20 21.07 -47.08
C ARG A 193 -97.07 22.28 -46.74
N LEU A 194 -96.53 23.22 -45.95
CA LEU A 194 -97.24 24.45 -45.61
C LEU A 194 -97.40 25.36 -46.85
N GLU A 195 -96.37 25.44 -47.70
CA GLU A 195 -96.39 26.24 -48.93
C GLU A 195 -97.30 25.63 -50.02
N SER A 196 -97.43 24.30 -50.05
CA SER A 196 -98.35 23.58 -50.94
C SER A 196 -99.75 23.37 -50.36
N ALA A 197 -100.00 23.82 -49.14
CA ALA A 197 -101.33 23.74 -48.54
C ALA A 197 -102.29 24.69 -49.29
N PRO A 198 -103.50 24.23 -49.65
CA PRO A 198 -104.49 25.11 -50.27
C PRO A 198 -104.81 26.28 -49.32
N PRO A 199 -105.10 27.49 -49.85
CA PRO A 199 -105.49 28.62 -49.01
C PRO A 199 -106.68 28.19 -48.16
N VAL A 200 -106.60 28.43 -46.85
CA VAL A 200 -107.71 28.25 -45.93
C VAL A 200 -108.86 29.09 -46.49
N GLN A 201 -109.87 28.44 -47.07
CA GLN A 201 -111.14 29.10 -47.32
C GLN A 201 -111.68 29.44 -45.93
N ALA A 202 -111.64 30.72 -45.57
CA ALA A 202 -112.40 31.19 -44.44
C ALA A 202 -113.86 30.83 -44.73
N ASP A 203 -114.39 29.84 -44.00
CA ASP A 203 -115.81 29.51 -44.08
C ASP A 203 -116.60 30.79 -43.77
N ASP A 204 -117.32 31.27 -44.77
CA ASP A 204 -118.15 32.49 -44.76
C ASP A 204 -119.35 32.39 -43.78
N LYS A 205 -119.36 31.36 -42.92
CA LYS A 205 -120.35 31.19 -41.84
C LYS A 205 -120.23 32.26 -40.75
N VAL A 206 -119.04 32.78 -40.47
CA VAL A 206 -118.87 33.80 -39.41
C VAL A 206 -119.37 35.19 -39.84
N LYS A 207 -119.50 35.46 -41.15
CA LYS A 207 -120.02 36.75 -41.64
C LYS A 207 -121.55 36.82 -41.73
N LYS A 208 -122.27 35.68 -41.76
CA LYS A 208 -123.74 35.69 -41.75
C LYS A 208 -124.34 35.87 -40.35
N GLU A 209 -123.68 35.37 -39.30
CA GLU A 209 -124.20 35.54 -37.92
C GLU A 209 -124.07 36.98 -37.38
N ASN A 210 -123.13 37.79 -37.88
CA ASN A 210 -122.99 39.19 -37.45
C ASN A 210 -123.82 40.19 -38.28
N LYS A 211 -124.52 39.77 -39.36
CA LYS A 211 -125.32 40.68 -40.19
C LYS A 211 -126.83 40.58 -39.98
N GLU A 212 -127.31 39.56 -39.28
CA GLU A 212 -128.69 39.51 -38.76
C GLU A 212 -128.83 40.20 -37.38
N GLN A 213 -127.74 40.72 -36.81
CA GLN A 213 -127.77 41.59 -35.63
C GLN A 213 -127.84 43.10 -35.98
N GLU A 214 -127.94 43.47 -37.27
CA GLU A 214 -128.04 44.89 -37.71
C GLU A 214 -129.22 45.17 -38.68
N GLY A 215 -130.31 44.39 -38.64
CA GLY A 215 -131.51 44.64 -39.47
C GLY A 215 -132.82 44.31 -38.78
#